data_AF-A0AAE9D304-F1
#
_entry.id   AF-A0AAE9D304-F1
#
_cell.length_a   1.000
_cell.length_b   1.000
_cell.length_c   1.000
_cell.angle_alpha   90.00
_cell.angle_beta   90.00
_cell.angle_gamma   90.00
#
_symmetry.space_group_name_H-M   'P 1'
#
loop_
_entity.id
_entity.type
_entity.pdbx_description
1 polymer ?
#
loop_
_entity_poly.entity_id
_entity_poly.type
_entity_poly.pdbx_seq_one_letter_code
_entity_poly.pdbx_strand_id
1 'polypeptide(L)'
;MVNHSYVNSPAFLSGTLHLMACFEIPMHLIGAYCIIFKTPRTMRSVKWTMFNLHFWSVFLDLTISLFTTPYVLFPALIGRSLGIFEYVGVPVELQLYLIVTLFPAVGVSITAILENRFYLLFSWESSWKYFRIPFLTFLYLSSFLCFLPSYLSIPEQKQAMEEVLKIIPEIQEYILSDGKMFVLSTDFHEFFWTLVIMIGLVTGTSVTFARILYRNMKERSRLLNMSPQMVQVQKIFFRAICIQTSMPILILILPISYLAISMFSGYFNQAANNLCFIITAFHGLLSTAIMITVHKPYRDFIYIVFFQKIHRLLLHTESKIAYSMSMISRTSSGL
;
A
#
# COMPACT_ATOMS: atom_id res chain seq x y z
N MET A 1 12.52 -17.04 -32.91
CA MET A 1 12.76 -16.34 -31.64
C MET A 1 11.98 -15.04 -31.70
N VAL A 2 10.85 -14.98 -31.00
CA VAL A 2 10.17 -13.69 -30.80
C VAL A 2 11.03 -12.91 -29.82
N ASN A 3 11.48 -11.72 -30.20
CA ASN A 3 12.33 -10.90 -29.36
C ASN A 3 11.48 -10.33 -28.22
N HIS A 4 11.43 -11.00 -27.08
CA HIS A 4 10.69 -10.50 -25.91
C HIS A 4 11.32 -9.18 -25.47
N SER A 5 10.50 -8.13 -25.42
CA SER A 5 10.90 -6.86 -24.85
C SER A 5 11.42 -7.08 -23.43
N TYR A 6 12.48 -6.38 -23.04
CA TYR A 6 13.03 -6.43 -21.67
C TYR A 6 11.94 -6.23 -20.61
N VAL A 7 10.92 -5.42 -20.91
CA VAL A 7 9.76 -5.15 -20.04
C VAL A 7 8.96 -6.40 -19.67
N ASN A 8 8.99 -7.46 -20.49
CA ASN A 8 8.32 -8.72 -20.19
C ASN A 8 9.11 -9.59 -19.20
N SER A 9 10.40 -9.33 -19.04
CA SER A 9 11.32 -10.24 -18.35
C SER A 9 11.18 -10.21 -16.82
N PRO A 10 11.49 -11.33 -16.14
CA PRO A 10 11.63 -11.38 -14.68
C PRO A 10 12.69 -10.40 -14.15
N ALA A 11 13.77 -10.18 -14.89
CA ALA A 11 14.86 -9.27 -14.53
C ALA A 11 14.39 -7.81 -14.48
N PHE A 12 13.57 -7.38 -15.44
CA PHE A 12 12.98 -6.05 -15.42
C PHE A 12 12.05 -5.85 -14.22
N LEU A 13 11.15 -6.81 -13.97
CA LEU A 13 10.20 -6.71 -12.85
C LEU A 13 10.94 -6.66 -11.51
N SER A 14 11.79 -7.64 -11.24
CA SER A 14 12.52 -7.73 -9.98
C SER A 14 13.49 -6.56 -9.78
N GLY A 15 14.22 -6.14 -10.82
CA GLY A 15 15.10 -4.98 -10.75
C GLY A 15 14.33 -3.69 -10.43
N THR A 16 13.16 -3.49 -11.04
CA THR A 16 12.32 -2.30 -10.79
C THR A 16 11.76 -2.33 -9.37
N LEU A 17 11.19 -3.47 -8.94
CA LEU A 17 10.60 -3.62 -7.61
C LEU A 17 11.65 -3.50 -6.49
N HIS A 18 12.81 -4.14 -6.62
CA HIS A 18 13.90 -3.99 -5.64
C HIS A 18 14.45 -2.55 -5.60
N LEU A 19 14.54 -1.87 -6.74
CA LEU A 19 14.90 -0.44 -6.77
C LEU A 19 13.85 0.41 -6.05
N MET A 20 12.56 0.11 -6.22
CA MET A 20 11.50 0.78 -5.47
C MET A 20 11.62 0.53 -3.97
N ALA A 21 11.92 -0.70 -3.55
CA ALA A 21 12.15 -1.05 -2.15
C ALA A 21 13.24 -0.17 -1.49
N CYS A 22 14.30 0.18 -2.23
CA CYS A 22 15.34 1.10 -1.75
C CYS A 22 14.81 2.50 -1.40
N PHE A 23 13.73 2.97 -2.04
CA PHE A 23 13.07 4.24 -1.72
C PHE A 23 11.92 4.07 -0.72
N GLU A 24 11.18 2.97 -0.81
CA GLU A 24 10.08 2.62 0.08
C GLU A 24 10.57 2.49 1.52
N ILE A 25 11.63 1.72 1.77
CA ILE A 25 12.12 1.45 3.14
C ILE A 25 12.43 2.76 3.89
N PRO A 26 13.30 3.67 3.41
CA PRO A 26 13.56 4.93 4.10
C PRO A 26 12.30 5.76 4.33
N MET A 27 11.41 5.80 3.33
CA MET A 27 10.23 6.65 3.38
C MET A 27 9.17 6.09 4.36
N HIS A 28 8.99 4.76 4.39
CA HIS A 28 8.16 4.08 5.37
C HIS A 28 8.71 4.21 6.80
N LEU A 29 10.03 4.18 6.99
CA LEU A 29 10.65 4.45 8.29
C LEU A 29 10.39 5.88 8.75
N ILE A 30 10.51 6.87 7.85
CA ILE A 30 10.17 8.26 8.14
C ILE A 30 8.68 8.38 8.49
N GLY A 31 7.79 7.73 7.73
CA GLY A 31 6.36 7.69 8.01
C GLY A 31 6.05 7.12 9.40
N ALA A 32 6.63 5.96 9.73
CA ALA A 32 6.47 5.33 11.05
C ALA A 32 6.98 6.25 12.16
N TYR A 33 8.15 6.88 11.97
CA TYR A 33 8.71 7.84 12.92
C TYR A 33 7.77 9.04 13.13
N CYS A 34 7.20 9.60 12.05
CA CYS A 34 6.22 10.68 12.14
C CYS A 34 5.00 10.28 12.97
N ILE A 35 4.42 9.11 12.72
CA ILE A 35 3.26 8.63 13.47
C ILE A 35 3.61 8.42 14.95
N ILE A 36 4.73 7.75 15.24
CA ILE A 36 5.09 7.37 16.61
C ILE A 36 5.49 8.60 17.43
N PHE A 37 6.33 9.49 16.87
CA PHE A 37 6.99 10.53 17.64
C PHE A 37 6.50 11.95 17.35
N LYS A 38 5.81 12.18 16.22
CA LYS A 38 5.37 13.52 15.79
C LYS A 38 3.86 13.69 15.74
N THR A 39 3.08 12.69 16.12
CA THR A 39 1.63 12.85 16.32
C THR A 39 1.35 13.72 17.55
N PRO A 40 0.70 14.89 17.41
CA PRO A 40 0.41 15.79 18.53
C PRO A 40 -0.73 15.26 19.41
N ARG A 41 -0.88 15.83 20.61
CA ARG A 41 -1.94 15.47 21.57
C ARG A 41 -3.35 15.54 20.96
N THR A 42 -3.61 16.51 20.09
CA THR A 42 -4.90 16.68 19.38
C THR A 42 -5.25 15.54 18.44
N MET A 43 -4.26 14.76 17.99
CA MET A 43 -4.43 13.58 17.11
C MET A 43 -4.17 12.26 17.85
N ARG A 44 -3.93 12.28 19.17
CA ARG A 44 -3.53 11.08 19.93
C ARG A 44 -4.50 9.91 19.78
N SER A 45 -5.79 10.21 19.63
CA SER A 45 -6.85 9.20 19.55
C SER A 45 -6.93 8.44 18.21
N VAL A 46 -6.24 8.89 17.15
CA VAL A 46 -6.05 8.14 15.88
C VAL A 46 -4.66 7.58 15.69
N LYS A 47 -3.70 7.97 16.53
CA LYS A 47 -2.30 7.60 16.36
C LYS A 47 -2.13 6.11 16.05
N TRP A 48 -2.81 5.27 16.84
CA TRP A 48 -2.70 3.82 16.70
C TRP A 48 -3.45 3.25 15.51
N THR A 49 -4.59 3.83 15.12
CA THR A 49 -5.27 3.40 13.88
C THR A 49 -4.52 3.85 12.63
N MET A 50 -3.85 5.02 12.67
CA MET A 50 -2.93 5.44 11.60
C MET A 50 -1.70 4.55 11.53
N PHE A 51 -1.14 4.17 12.69
CA PHE A 51 -0.02 3.24 12.75
C PHE A 51 -0.40 1.85 12.24
N ASN A 52 -1.59 1.36 12.57
CA ASN A 52 -2.12 0.09 12.08
C ASN A 52 -2.26 0.11 10.54
N LEU A 53 -2.84 1.16 9.97
CA LEU A 53 -2.89 1.35 8.52
C LEU A 53 -1.49 1.36 7.90
N HIS A 54 -0.59 2.15 8.48
CA HIS A 54 0.81 2.22 8.01
C HIS A 54 1.49 0.86 8.05
N PHE A 55 1.33 0.10 9.14
CA PHE A 55 1.91 -1.23 9.31
C PHE A 55 1.46 -2.19 8.21
N TRP A 56 0.15 -2.33 7.99
CA TRP A 56 -0.38 -3.25 6.98
C TRP A 56 0.00 -2.82 5.56
N SER A 57 -0.01 -1.51 5.27
CA SER A 57 0.45 -1.00 3.98
C SER A 57 1.92 -1.32 3.74
N VAL A 58 2.81 -0.94 4.68
CA VAL A 58 4.24 -1.22 4.58
C VAL A 58 4.52 -2.72 4.42
N PHE A 59 3.77 -3.56 5.13
CA PHE A 59 3.96 -5.00 5.03
C PHE A 59 3.55 -5.54 3.67
N LEU A 60 2.42 -5.09 3.10
CA LEU A 60 2.03 -5.40 1.73
C LEU A 60 3.08 -4.93 0.72
N ASP A 61 3.53 -3.69 0.86
CA ASP A 61 4.48 -3.04 -0.06
C ASP A 61 5.78 -3.84 -0.11
N LEU A 62 6.41 -4.08 1.05
CA LEU A 62 7.66 -4.85 1.13
C LEU A 62 7.47 -6.31 0.72
N THR A 63 6.27 -6.89 0.90
CA THR A 63 5.99 -8.24 0.41
C THR A 63 6.02 -8.27 -1.11
N ILE A 64 5.43 -7.28 -1.78
CA ILE A 64 5.43 -7.19 -3.23
C ILE A 64 6.79 -6.76 -3.78
N SER A 65 7.45 -5.78 -3.17
CA SER A 65 8.64 -5.15 -3.74
C SER A 65 9.95 -5.85 -3.38
N LEU A 66 9.99 -6.63 -2.29
CA LEU A 66 11.23 -7.20 -1.75
C LEU A 66 11.12 -8.69 -1.40
N PHE A 67 10.10 -9.11 -0.64
CA PHE A 67 10.07 -10.46 -0.10
C PHE A 67 9.61 -11.51 -1.11
N THR A 68 8.47 -11.30 -1.77
CA THR A 68 7.93 -12.24 -2.74
C THR A 68 8.28 -11.83 -4.17
N THR A 69 8.18 -10.53 -4.51
CA THR A 69 8.43 -10.04 -5.87
C THR A 69 7.74 -10.90 -6.93
N PRO A 70 6.40 -10.97 -6.90
CA PRO A 70 5.63 -11.97 -7.65
C PRO A 70 5.71 -11.72 -9.16
N TYR A 71 6.10 -12.75 -9.92
CA TYR A 71 6.04 -12.76 -11.38
C TYR A 71 4.92 -13.71 -11.82
N VAL A 72 3.77 -13.15 -12.17
CA VAL A 72 2.54 -13.89 -12.47
C VAL A 72 2.10 -13.64 -13.92
N LEU A 73 1.56 -14.68 -14.56
CA LEU A 73 1.19 -14.72 -15.98
C LEU A 73 -0.32 -14.71 -16.18
N PHE A 74 -1.04 -13.64 -15.81
CA PHE A 74 -2.49 -13.57 -16.03
C PHE A 74 -2.84 -13.61 -17.53
N PRO A 75 -3.90 -14.33 -17.93
CA PRO A 75 -4.98 -14.84 -17.05
C PRO A 75 -4.75 -16.21 -16.43
N ALA A 76 -3.68 -16.93 -16.80
CA ALA A 76 -3.30 -18.12 -16.05
C ALA A 76 -2.87 -17.72 -14.64
N LEU A 77 -3.42 -18.38 -13.61
CA LEU A 77 -2.98 -18.19 -12.23
C LEU A 77 -1.68 -18.98 -11.99
N ILE A 78 -0.65 -18.67 -12.79
CA ILE A 78 0.66 -19.30 -12.75
C ILE A 78 1.72 -18.24 -12.53
N GLY A 79 2.71 -18.54 -11.71
CA GLY A 79 3.79 -17.61 -11.45
C GLY A 79 4.89 -18.17 -10.59
N ARG A 80 5.84 -17.30 -10.25
CA ARG A 80 6.95 -17.60 -9.35
C ARG A 80 7.29 -16.42 -8.47
N SER A 81 8.03 -16.71 -7.42
CA SER A 81 8.66 -15.69 -6.57
C SER A 81 10.02 -15.28 -7.16
N LEU A 82 10.35 -13.99 -7.05
CA LEU A 82 11.66 -13.43 -7.42
C LEU A 82 12.35 -12.74 -6.24
N GLY A 83 11.71 -12.72 -5.07
CA GLY A 83 12.15 -11.98 -3.90
C GLY A 83 12.95 -12.83 -2.92
N ILE A 84 13.27 -12.23 -1.76
CA ILE A 84 14.06 -12.86 -0.69
C ILE A 84 13.52 -14.24 -0.27
N PHE A 85 12.19 -14.41 -0.24
CA PHE A 85 11.55 -15.65 0.19
C PHE A 85 11.86 -16.86 -0.69
N GLU A 86 12.11 -16.67 -1.99
CA GLU A 86 12.62 -17.75 -2.86
C GLU A 86 14.01 -18.22 -2.41
N TYR A 87 14.92 -17.29 -2.06
CA TYR A 87 16.29 -17.62 -1.67
C TYR A 87 16.39 -18.36 -0.33
N VAL A 88 15.46 -18.10 0.59
CA VAL A 88 15.40 -18.78 1.90
C VAL A 88 14.50 -20.03 1.88
N GLY A 89 13.94 -20.40 0.72
CA GLY A 89 13.19 -21.64 0.54
C GLY A 89 11.76 -21.62 1.09
N VAL A 90 11.10 -20.45 1.18
CA VAL A 90 9.68 -20.37 1.56
C VAL A 90 8.82 -20.87 0.39
N PRO A 91 7.90 -21.83 0.60
CA PRO A 91 7.02 -22.34 -0.45
C PRO A 91 6.21 -21.25 -1.16
N VAL A 92 6.12 -21.30 -2.50
CA VAL A 92 5.48 -20.26 -3.33
C VAL A 92 4.00 -20.10 -2.98
N GLU A 93 3.31 -21.19 -2.68
CA GLU A 93 1.92 -21.20 -2.25
C GLU A 93 1.69 -20.37 -0.97
N LEU A 94 2.63 -20.39 -0.02
CA LEU A 94 2.55 -19.57 1.20
C LEU A 94 2.83 -18.10 0.90
N GLN A 95 3.74 -17.81 -0.02
CA GLN A 95 4.05 -16.45 -0.44
C GLN A 95 2.85 -15.80 -1.15
N LEU A 96 2.15 -16.56 -2.02
CA LEU A 96 0.92 -16.12 -2.67
C LEU A 96 -0.20 -15.92 -1.67
N TYR A 97 -0.37 -16.85 -0.72
CA TYR A 97 -1.34 -16.72 0.36
C TYR A 97 -1.10 -15.44 1.18
N LEU A 98 0.17 -15.14 1.50
CA LEU A 98 0.52 -13.92 2.21
C LEU A 98 0.13 -12.66 1.43
N ILE A 99 0.47 -12.56 0.14
CA ILE A 99 0.12 -11.38 -0.68
C ILE A 99 -1.40 -11.17 -0.70
N VAL A 100 -2.15 -12.23 -1.04
CA VAL A 100 -3.61 -12.13 -1.23
C VAL A 100 -4.32 -11.74 0.06
N THR A 101 -3.86 -12.21 1.22
CA THR A 101 -4.45 -11.86 2.53
C THR A 101 -4.08 -10.46 3.02
N LEU A 102 -2.92 -9.93 2.61
CA LEU A 102 -2.50 -8.57 2.99
C LEU A 102 -3.33 -7.46 2.33
N PHE A 103 -3.79 -7.65 1.09
CA PHE A 103 -4.67 -6.69 0.41
C PHE A 103 -5.94 -6.34 1.22
N PRO A 104 -6.80 -7.31 1.60
CA PRO A 104 -7.98 -7.02 2.41
C PRO A 104 -7.59 -6.54 3.81
N ALA A 105 -6.48 -6.99 4.41
CA ALA A 105 -6.02 -6.49 5.70
C ALA A 105 -5.72 -4.97 5.69
N VAL A 106 -5.13 -4.46 4.59
CA VAL A 106 -5.00 -3.01 4.36
C VAL A 106 -6.39 -2.36 4.29
N GLY A 107 -7.34 -2.93 3.55
CA GLY A 107 -8.72 -2.44 3.49
C GLY A 107 -9.42 -2.38 4.86
N VAL A 108 -9.25 -3.40 5.70
CA VAL A 108 -9.79 -3.42 7.07
C VAL A 108 -9.15 -2.33 7.92
N SER A 109 -7.85 -2.06 7.76
CA SER A 109 -7.17 -0.98 8.48
C SER A 109 -7.71 0.42 8.12
N ILE A 110 -8.17 0.62 6.88
CA ILE A 110 -8.89 1.82 6.44
C ILE A 110 -10.28 1.89 7.09
N THR A 111 -10.98 0.76 7.16
CA THR A 111 -12.26 0.69 7.89
C THR A 111 -12.05 1.05 9.36
N ALA A 112 -11.00 0.53 9.99
CA ALA A 112 -10.68 0.76 11.40
C ALA A 112 -10.39 2.24 11.71
N ILE A 113 -9.68 2.97 10.84
CA ILE A 113 -9.41 4.40 11.08
C ILE A 113 -10.70 5.25 10.97
N LEU A 114 -11.57 4.92 10.01
CA LEU A 114 -12.86 5.60 9.82
C LEU A 114 -13.84 5.25 10.96
N GLU A 115 -13.99 3.98 11.29
CA GLU A 115 -14.80 3.51 12.41
C GLU A 115 -14.33 4.15 13.72
N ASN A 116 -13.03 4.18 14.00
CA ASN A 116 -12.50 4.77 15.22
C ASN A 116 -12.85 6.26 15.32
N ARG A 117 -12.86 6.98 14.20
CA ARG A 117 -13.32 8.37 14.18
C ARG A 117 -14.81 8.51 14.40
N PHE A 118 -15.62 7.63 13.81
CA PHE A 118 -17.05 7.60 14.05
C PHE A 118 -17.35 7.38 15.54
N TYR A 119 -16.72 6.36 16.12
CA TYR A 119 -16.86 6.01 17.52
C TYR A 119 -16.56 7.20 18.45
N LEU A 120 -15.37 7.79 18.32
CA LEU A 120 -14.92 8.85 19.21
C LEU A 120 -15.76 10.12 19.14
N LEU A 121 -16.29 10.47 17.95
CA LEU A 121 -17.02 11.71 17.77
C LEU A 121 -18.52 11.61 18.06
N PHE A 122 -19.11 10.42 17.85
CA PHE A 122 -20.58 10.30 17.79
C PHE A 122 -21.16 9.10 18.55
N SER A 123 -20.35 8.12 18.93
CA SER A 123 -20.88 6.80 19.32
C SER A 123 -20.22 6.22 20.58
N TRP A 124 -19.39 7.00 21.27
CA TRP A 124 -18.66 6.56 22.47
C TRP A 124 -19.56 6.14 23.65
N GLU A 125 -20.74 6.75 23.80
CA GLU A 125 -21.74 6.39 24.82
C GLU A 125 -22.71 5.30 24.36
N SER A 126 -22.76 4.99 23.06
CA SER A 126 -23.71 4.03 22.50
C SER A 126 -23.26 2.58 22.70
N SER A 127 -24.17 1.63 22.45
CA SER A 127 -23.87 0.19 22.46
C SER A 127 -22.78 -0.24 21.47
N TRP A 128 -22.46 0.59 20.46
CA TRP A 128 -21.39 0.32 19.49
C TRP A 128 -20.03 0.07 20.13
N LYS A 129 -19.78 0.61 21.34
CA LYS A 129 -18.54 0.34 22.11
C LYS A 129 -18.27 -1.15 22.33
N TYR A 130 -19.32 -1.98 22.40
CA TYR A 130 -19.21 -3.43 22.57
C TYR A 130 -19.09 -4.17 21.23
N PHE A 131 -19.74 -3.68 20.17
CA PHE A 131 -19.77 -4.35 18.86
C PHE A 131 -18.55 -4.06 17.99
N ARG A 132 -17.87 -2.94 18.20
CA ARG A 132 -16.75 -2.52 17.34
C ARG A 132 -15.58 -3.51 17.32
N ILE A 133 -15.25 -4.11 18.46
CA ILE A 133 -14.12 -5.05 18.57
C ILE A 133 -14.45 -6.37 17.85
N PRO A 134 -15.59 -7.04 18.11
CA PRO A 134 -16.02 -8.19 17.32
C PRO A 134 -16.12 -7.89 15.82
N PHE A 135 -16.66 -6.72 15.45
CA PHE A 135 -16.79 -6.29 14.06
C PHE A 135 -15.43 -6.20 13.34
N LEU A 136 -14.47 -5.47 13.91
CA LEU A 136 -13.13 -5.35 13.32
C LEU A 136 -12.38 -6.69 13.32
N THR A 137 -12.55 -7.50 14.37
CA THR A 137 -11.96 -8.84 14.46
C THR A 137 -12.50 -9.75 13.36
N PHE A 138 -13.82 -9.74 13.12
CA PHE A 138 -14.45 -10.48 12.03
C PHE A 138 -13.89 -10.08 10.66
N LEU A 139 -13.72 -8.78 10.40
CA LEU A 139 -13.16 -8.31 9.14
C LEU A 139 -11.71 -8.78 8.93
N TYR A 140 -10.87 -8.69 9.97
CA TYR A 140 -9.50 -9.19 9.90
C TYR A 140 -9.46 -10.72 9.72
N LEU A 141 -10.24 -11.48 10.48
CA LEU A 141 -10.33 -12.93 10.32
C LEU A 141 -10.80 -13.31 8.91
N SER A 142 -11.82 -12.62 8.38
CA SER A 142 -12.28 -12.82 7.01
C SER A 142 -11.19 -12.54 5.98
N SER A 143 -10.33 -11.54 6.22
CA SER A 143 -9.19 -11.21 5.35
C SER A 143 -8.15 -12.33 5.29
N PHE A 144 -7.91 -13.04 6.40
CA PHE A 144 -7.00 -14.18 6.42
C PHE A 144 -7.67 -15.46 5.89
N LEU A 145 -8.96 -15.64 6.14
CA LEU A 145 -9.68 -16.86 5.74
C LEU A 145 -10.15 -16.85 4.29
N CYS A 146 -10.27 -15.69 3.65
CA CYS A 146 -10.88 -15.59 2.32
C CYS A 146 -10.15 -16.41 1.25
N PHE A 147 -8.82 -16.47 1.29
CA PHE A 147 -8.04 -17.21 0.30
C PHE A 147 -7.76 -18.67 0.70
N LEU A 148 -8.18 -19.08 1.90
CA LEU A 148 -7.95 -20.44 2.40
C LEU A 148 -8.61 -21.51 1.51
N PRO A 149 -9.85 -21.36 1.00
CA PRO A 149 -10.43 -22.34 0.07
C PRO A 149 -9.56 -22.57 -1.17
N SER A 150 -9.15 -21.51 -1.86
CA SER A 150 -8.31 -21.62 -3.05
C SER A 150 -6.92 -22.18 -2.74
N TYR A 151 -6.38 -21.91 -1.56
CA TYR A 151 -5.12 -22.50 -1.10
C TYR A 151 -5.24 -24.02 -0.86
N LEU A 152 -6.36 -24.46 -0.26
CA LEU A 152 -6.60 -25.90 -0.03
C LEU A 152 -6.94 -26.65 -1.31
N SER A 153 -7.41 -25.95 -2.34
CA SER A 153 -7.76 -26.48 -3.66
C SER A 153 -6.63 -26.39 -4.70
N ILE A 154 -5.39 -26.09 -4.28
CA ILE A 154 -4.23 -26.04 -5.19
C ILE A 154 -4.08 -27.40 -5.90
N PRO A 155 -4.04 -27.42 -7.24
CA PRO A 155 -4.00 -28.66 -8.01
C PRO A 155 -2.61 -29.31 -8.02
N GLU A 156 -2.58 -30.60 -8.38
CA GLU A 156 -1.32 -31.31 -8.67
C GLU A 156 -0.61 -30.65 -9.85
N GLN A 157 0.67 -30.30 -9.65
CA GLN A 157 1.37 -29.36 -10.51
C GLN A 157 1.62 -29.89 -11.92
N LYS A 158 1.88 -31.20 -12.09
CA LYS A 158 2.15 -31.76 -13.42
C LYS A 158 0.89 -31.70 -14.30
N GLN A 159 -0.25 -32.15 -13.77
CA GLN A 159 -1.53 -32.10 -14.48
C GLN A 159 -1.98 -30.65 -14.73
N ALA A 160 -1.84 -29.79 -13.73
CA ALA A 160 -2.24 -28.38 -13.84
C ALA A 160 -1.43 -27.63 -14.91
N MET A 161 -0.13 -27.90 -15.01
CA MET A 161 0.72 -27.32 -16.04
C MET A 161 0.29 -27.72 -17.45
N GLU A 162 -0.03 -29.00 -17.65
CA GLU A 162 -0.52 -29.51 -18.93
C GLU A 162 -1.87 -28.90 -19.33
N GLU A 163 -2.75 -28.65 -18.35
CA GLU A 163 -4.05 -28.02 -18.57
C GLU A 163 -3.90 -26.54 -18.94
N VAL A 164 -3.11 -25.78 -18.19
CA VAL A 164 -2.88 -24.35 -18.47
C VAL A 164 -2.26 -24.15 -19.85
N LEU A 165 -1.30 -24.98 -20.25
CA LEU A 165 -0.67 -24.90 -21.57
C LEU A 165 -1.63 -25.19 -22.73
N LYS A 166 -2.69 -25.98 -22.49
CA LYS A 166 -3.76 -26.19 -23.49
C LYS A 166 -4.67 -24.97 -23.62
N ILE A 167 -4.90 -24.25 -22.51
CA ILE A 167 -5.79 -23.08 -22.46
C ILE A 167 -5.09 -21.83 -23.00
N ILE A 168 -3.83 -21.62 -22.63
CA ILE A 168 -3.04 -20.43 -22.99
C ILE A 168 -1.67 -20.88 -23.52
N PRO A 169 -1.56 -21.29 -24.79
CA PRO A 169 -0.29 -21.75 -25.35
C PRO A 169 0.79 -20.65 -25.38
N GLU A 170 0.41 -19.38 -25.38
CA GLU A 170 1.34 -18.24 -25.42
C GLU A 170 2.29 -18.17 -24.22
N ILE A 171 1.90 -18.75 -23.07
CA ILE A 171 2.76 -18.74 -21.87
C ILE A 171 3.85 -19.82 -21.92
N GLN A 172 3.81 -20.74 -22.88
CA GLN A 172 4.75 -21.87 -22.97
C GLN A 172 6.21 -21.41 -23.01
N GLU A 173 6.51 -20.32 -23.74
CA GLU A 173 7.87 -19.79 -23.83
C GLU A 173 8.37 -19.23 -22.48
N TYR A 174 7.48 -18.66 -21.66
CA TYR A 174 7.82 -18.17 -20.32
C TYR A 174 8.04 -19.30 -19.32
N ILE A 175 7.34 -20.43 -19.47
CA ILE A 175 7.51 -21.61 -18.63
C ILE A 175 8.84 -22.32 -18.97
N LEU A 176 9.09 -22.55 -20.26
CA LEU A 176 10.27 -23.30 -20.73
C LEU A 176 11.59 -22.57 -20.48
N SER A 177 11.57 -21.24 -20.44
CA SER A 177 12.78 -20.44 -20.24
C SER A 177 13.28 -20.41 -18.80
N ASP A 178 12.42 -20.65 -17.79
CA ASP A 178 12.76 -20.29 -16.40
C ASP A 178 12.36 -21.32 -15.32
N GLY A 179 11.87 -22.51 -15.72
CA GLY A 179 11.93 -23.79 -14.97
C GLY A 179 11.21 -23.94 -13.61
N LYS A 180 10.71 -22.86 -13.01
CA LYS A 180 10.13 -22.84 -11.65
C LYS A 180 8.76 -22.15 -11.58
N MET A 181 7.89 -22.43 -12.55
CA MET A 181 6.53 -21.88 -12.53
C MET A 181 5.61 -22.74 -11.67
N PHE A 182 4.80 -22.10 -10.84
CA PHE A 182 3.83 -22.71 -9.95
C PHE A 182 2.41 -22.36 -10.39
N VAL A 183 1.55 -23.36 -10.57
CA VAL A 183 0.14 -23.19 -10.92
C VAL A 183 -0.67 -23.11 -9.64
N LEU A 184 -1.26 -21.96 -9.37
CA LEU A 184 -2.13 -21.74 -8.23
C LEU A 184 -3.52 -22.33 -8.44
N SER A 185 -4.10 -22.15 -9.64
CA SER A 185 -5.38 -22.74 -10.02
C SER A 185 -5.51 -22.82 -11.53
N THR A 186 -6.22 -23.86 -12.01
CA THR A 186 -6.63 -23.99 -13.42
C THR A 186 -7.98 -23.28 -13.68
N ASP A 187 -8.76 -23.02 -12.62
CA ASP A 187 -9.98 -22.22 -12.66
C ASP A 187 -9.84 -20.97 -11.78
N PHE A 188 -9.91 -19.79 -12.38
CA PHE A 188 -9.76 -18.52 -11.67
C PHE A 188 -11.02 -18.05 -10.93
N HIS A 189 -12.20 -18.62 -11.20
CA HIS A 189 -13.47 -18.05 -10.74
C HIS A 189 -13.57 -17.99 -9.22
N GLU A 190 -13.18 -19.06 -8.52
CA GLU A 190 -13.22 -19.10 -7.05
C GLU A 190 -12.31 -18.01 -6.43
N PHE A 191 -11.07 -17.94 -6.91
CA PHE A 191 -10.09 -16.92 -6.50
C PHE A 191 -10.63 -15.51 -6.76
N PHE A 192 -11.11 -15.26 -7.98
CA PHE A 192 -11.56 -13.95 -8.42
C PHE A 192 -12.77 -13.47 -7.62
N TRP A 193 -13.82 -14.29 -7.50
CA TRP A 193 -15.03 -13.90 -6.80
C TRP A 193 -14.80 -13.70 -5.31
N THR A 194 -13.97 -14.52 -4.68
CA THR A 194 -13.63 -14.34 -3.27
C THR A 194 -12.89 -13.03 -3.02
N LEU A 195 -11.94 -12.69 -3.91
CA LEU A 195 -11.25 -11.40 -3.87
C LEU A 195 -12.22 -10.22 -4.05
N VAL A 196 -13.12 -10.29 -5.03
CA VAL A 196 -14.13 -9.26 -5.30
C VAL A 196 -15.07 -9.06 -4.11
N ILE A 197 -15.55 -10.15 -3.49
CA ILE A 197 -16.42 -10.10 -2.31
C ILE A 197 -15.69 -9.40 -1.16
N MET A 198 -14.43 -9.75 -0.91
CA MET A 198 -13.65 -9.14 0.17
C MET A 198 -13.35 -7.66 -0.09
N ILE A 199 -12.97 -7.29 -1.31
CA ILE A 199 -12.78 -5.89 -1.72
C ILE A 199 -14.10 -5.12 -1.53
N GLY A 200 -15.23 -5.69 -1.96
CA GLY A 200 -16.55 -5.11 -1.79
C GLY A 200 -16.93 -4.90 -0.33
N LEU A 201 -16.65 -5.88 0.54
CA LEU A 201 -16.92 -5.83 1.97
C LEU A 201 -16.11 -4.71 2.67
N VAL A 202 -14.79 -4.67 2.47
CA VAL A 202 -13.93 -3.66 3.12
C VAL A 202 -14.15 -2.26 2.56
N THR A 203 -14.42 -2.15 1.25
CA THR A 203 -14.74 -0.85 0.62
C THR A 203 -16.12 -0.37 1.06
N GLY A 204 -17.12 -1.25 1.06
CA GLY A 204 -18.49 -0.94 1.46
C GLY A 204 -18.58 -0.47 2.92
N THR A 205 -17.88 -1.16 3.83
CA THR A 205 -17.81 -0.76 5.24
C THR A 205 -17.06 0.57 5.41
N SER A 206 -15.91 0.76 4.75
CA SER A 206 -15.17 2.03 4.76
C SER A 206 -16.03 3.21 4.28
N VAL A 207 -16.68 3.06 3.13
CA VAL A 207 -17.55 4.09 2.56
C VAL A 207 -18.75 4.37 3.46
N THR A 208 -19.31 3.35 4.11
CA THR A 208 -20.42 3.51 5.05
C THR A 208 -20.01 4.37 6.25
N PHE A 209 -18.89 4.06 6.90
CA PHE A 209 -18.39 4.90 8.01
C PHE A 209 -18.04 6.31 7.55
N ALA A 210 -17.42 6.48 6.37
CA ALA A 210 -17.13 7.80 5.82
C ALA A 210 -18.40 8.63 5.57
N ARG A 211 -19.46 8.01 5.04
CA ARG A 211 -20.76 8.66 4.80
C ARG A 211 -21.45 9.05 6.11
N ILE A 212 -21.48 8.15 7.10
CA ILE A 212 -22.09 8.43 8.42
C ILE A 212 -21.32 9.56 9.12
N LEU A 213 -19.98 9.50 9.11
CA LEU A 213 -19.12 10.56 9.64
C LEU A 213 -19.41 11.92 9.02
N TYR A 214 -19.48 11.96 7.69
CA TYR A 214 -19.75 13.20 6.97
C TYR A 214 -21.13 13.77 7.32
N ARG A 215 -22.17 12.92 7.35
CA ARG A 215 -23.55 13.32 7.72
C ARG A 215 -23.60 13.86 9.15
N ASN A 216 -23.10 13.11 10.13
CA ASN A 216 -23.15 13.50 11.53
C ASN A 216 -22.34 14.77 11.79
N MET A 217 -21.20 14.96 11.11
CA MET A 217 -20.41 16.18 11.23
C MET A 217 -21.13 17.41 10.65
N LYS A 218 -21.88 17.24 9.55
CA LYS A 218 -22.72 18.30 8.97
C LYS A 218 -23.88 18.67 9.89
N GLU A 219 -24.53 17.69 10.49
CA GLU A 219 -25.63 17.88 11.43
C GLU A 219 -25.18 18.54 12.73
N ARG A 220 -24.09 18.05 13.33
CA ARG A 220 -23.52 18.64 14.55
C ARG A 220 -23.08 20.10 14.37
N SER A 221 -22.59 20.44 13.18
CA SER A 221 -22.25 21.82 12.81
C SER A 221 -23.48 22.74 12.67
N ARG A 222 -24.69 22.19 12.56
CA ARG A 222 -25.95 22.95 12.47
C ARG A 222 -26.67 23.06 13.82
N LEU A 223 -26.60 22.00 14.64
CA LEU A 223 -27.39 21.89 15.87
C LEU A 223 -26.72 22.47 17.14
N LEU A 224 -25.39 22.59 17.17
CA LEU A 224 -24.66 22.98 18.39
C LEU A 224 -23.84 24.26 18.20
N ASN A 225 -23.91 25.14 19.20
CA ASN A 225 -23.01 26.29 19.42
C ASN A 225 -21.56 25.85 19.77
N MET A 226 -21.02 24.84 19.11
CA MET A 226 -19.59 24.54 19.21
C MET A 226 -18.81 25.72 18.64
N SER A 227 -17.66 26.06 19.24
CA SER A 227 -16.81 27.11 18.69
C SER A 227 -16.48 26.77 17.23
N PRO A 228 -16.63 27.72 16.29
CA PRO A 228 -16.33 27.50 14.87
C PRO A 228 -14.94 26.88 14.64
N GLN A 229 -14.00 27.21 15.53
CA GLN A 229 -12.62 26.73 15.53
C GLN A 229 -12.52 25.21 15.79
N MET A 230 -13.26 24.66 16.76
CA MET A 230 -13.19 23.22 17.07
C MET A 230 -13.80 22.36 15.95
N VAL A 231 -14.92 22.80 15.37
CA VAL A 231 -15.54 22.13 14.21
C VAL A 231 -14.60 22.15 13.01
N GLN A 232 -13.93 23.28 12.77
CA GLN A 232 -12.97 23.42 11.67
C GLN A 232 -11.80 22.45 11.80
N VAL A 233 -11.24 22.27 13.00
CA VAL A 233 -10.15 21.32 13.24
C VAL A 233 -10.58 19.88 12.92
N GLN A 234 -11.79 19.47 13.33
CA GLN A 234 -12.31 18.13 13.03
C GLN A 234 -12.53 17.91 11.52
N LYS A 235 -13.05 18.91 10.81
CA LYS A 235 -13.24 18.86 9.34
C LYS A 235 -11.92 18.73 8.60
N ILE A 236 -10.91 19.52 8.98
CA ILE A 236 -9.56 19.44 8.38
C ILE A 236 -8.97 18.06 8.59
N PHE A 237 -9.08 17.55 9.82
CA PHE A 237 -8.55 16.23 10.16
C PHE A 237 -9.26 15.10 9.43
N PHE A 238 -10.60 15.11 9.37
CA PHE A 238 -11.38 14.12 8.62
C PHE A 238 -11.05 14.15 7.12
N ARG A 239 -10.94 15.35 6.53
CA ARG A 239 -10.52 15.51 5.14
C ARG A 239 -9.14 14.91 4.89
N ALA A 240 -8.20 15.11 5.81
CA ALA A 240 -6.86 14.53 5.71
C ALA A 240 -6.90 13.00 5.74
N ILE A 241 -7.71 12.37 6.61
CA ILE A 241 -7.93 10.92 6.57
C ILE A 241 -8.49 10.49 5.22
N CYS A 242 -9.57 11.12 4.76
CA CYS A 242 -10.21 10.71 3.51
C CYS A 242 -9.23 10.76 2.35
N ILE A 243 -8.42 11.83 2.23
CA ILE A 243 -7.39 11.95 1.20
C ILE A 243 -6.33 10.85 1.37
N GLN A 244 -5.83 10.65 2.59
CA GLN A 244 -4.83 9.62 2.89
C GLN A 244 -5.31 8.22 2.51
N THR A 245 -6.59 7.90 2.72
CA THR A 245 -7.14 6.57 2.46
C THR A 245 -7.63 6.40 1.02
N SER A 246 -8.18 7.44 0.39
CA SER A 246 -8.78 7.32 -0.95
C SER A 246 -7.77 7.42 -2.08
N MET A 247 -6.79 8.32 -1.97
CA MET A 247 -5.84 8.57 -3.07
C MET A 247 -5.01 7.34 -3.44
N PRO A 248 -4.48 6.54 -2.48
CA PRO A 248 -3.78 5.31 -2.83
C PRO A 248 -4.67 4.25 -3.49
N ILE A 249 -5.95 4.17 -3.09
CA ILE A 249 -6.93 3.24 -3.68
C ILE A 249 -7.19 3.56 -5.16
N LEU A 250 -7.22 4.85 -5.54
CA LEU A 250 -7.45 5.25 -6.93
C LEU A 250 -6.40 4.68 -7.88
N ILE A 251 -5.16 4.53 -7.43
CA ILE A 251 -4.08 3.93 -8.22
C ILE A 251 -4.30 2.43 -8.43
N LEU A 252 -4.89 1.75 -7.45
CA LEU A 252 -5.17 0.31 -7.53
C LEU A 252 -6.35 -0.05 -8.44
N ILE A 253 -7.14 0.93 -8.89
CA ILE A 253 -8.23 0.70 -9.85
C ILE A 253 -7.68 0.09 -11.15
N LEU A 254 -6.57 0.64 -11.66
CA LEU A 254 -6.03 0.20 -12.94
C LEU A 254 -5.53 -1.26 -12.90
N PRO A 255 -4.70 -1.70 -11.93
CA PRO A 255 -4.33 -3.10 -11.78
C PRO A 255 -5.53 -4.04 -11.63
N ILE A 256 -6.53 -3.67 -10.84
CA ILE A 256 -7.72 -4.51 -10.60
C ILE A 256 -8.58 -4.61 -11.87
N SER A 257 -8.77 -3.51 -12.60
CA SER A 257 -9.49 -3.51 -13.87
C SER A 257 -8.78 -4.35 -14.92
N TYR A 258 -7.45 -4.23 -15.03
CA TYR A 258 -6.67 -5.07 -15.94
C TYR A 258 -6.77 -6.55 -15.57
N LEU A 259 -6.64 -6.90 -14.29
CA LEU A 259 -6.81 -8.28 -13.81
C LEU A 259 -8.17 -8.85 -14.25
N ALA A 260 -9.26 -8.13 -14.01
CA ALA A 260 -10.60 -8.57 -14.40
C ALA A 260 -10.74 -8.74 -15.92
N ILE A 261 -10.24 -7.78 -16.71
CA ILE A 261 -10.28 -7.85 -18.17
C ILE A 261 -9.49 -9.06 -18.65
N SER A 262 -8.26 -9.25 -18.17
CA SER A 262 -7.40 -10.38 -18.54
C SER A 262 -8.11 -11.70 -18.25
N MET A 263 -8.62 -11.89 -17.03
CA MET A 263 -9.30 -13.13 -16.60
C MET A 263 -10.50 -13.49 -17.46
N PHE A 264 -11.41 -12.54 -17.70
CA PHE A 264 -12.67 -12.83 -18.42
C PHE A 264 -12.54 -12.83 -19.94
N SER A 265 -11.54 -12.14 -20.51
CA SER A 265 -11.33 -12.13 -21.96
C SER A 265 -10.31 -13.16 -22.44
N GLY A 266 -9.55 -13.78 -21.54
CA GLY A 266 -8.39 -14.60 -21.91
C GLY A 266 -7.19 -13.78 -22.42
N TYR A 267 -7.22 -12.45 -22.28
CA TYR A 267 -6.16 -11.57 -22.79
C TYR A 267 -4.88 -11.69 -21.96
N PHE A 268 -3.82 -12.24 -22.57
CA PHE A 268 -2.48 -12.35 -22.00
C PHE A 268 -1.58 -11.19 -22.47
N ASN A 269 -0.92 -10.50 -21.53
CA ASN A 269 0.12 -9.52 -21.83
C ASN A 269 1.11 -9.36 -20.67
N GLN A 270 2.32 -9.89 -20.83
CA GLN A 270 3.27 -9.92 -19.73
C GLN A 270 3.82 -8.55 -19.30
N ALA A 271 3.98 -7.60 -20.23
CA ALA A 271 4.35 -6.23 -19.87
C ALA A 271 3.27 -5.58 -18.99
N ALA A 272 1.99 -5.81 -19.31
CA ALA A 272 0.88 -5.30 -18.53
C ALA A 272 0.78 -5.98 -17.15
N ASN A 273 1.01 -7.31 -17.07
CA ASN A 273 1.13 -8.03 -15.80
C ASN A 273 2.21 -7.41 -14.91
N ASN A 274 3.44 -7.26 -15.44
CA ASN A 274 4.56 -6.67 -14.72
C ASN A 274 4.25 -5.24 -14.26
N LEU A 275 3.65 -4.43 -15.14
CA LEU A 275 3.26 -3.05 -14.83
C LEU A 275 2.21 -3.00 -13.70
N CYS A 276 1.27 -3.93 -13.64
CA CYS A 276 0.28 -4.00 -12.57
C CYS A 276 0.92 -4.21 -11.20
N PHE A 277 1.93 -5.07 -11.10
CA PHE A 277 2.67 -5.27 -9.84
C PHE A 277 3.52 -4.06 -9.47
N ILE A 278 4.14 -3.39 -10.45
CA ILE A 278 4.88 -2.13 -10.22
C ILE A 278 3.95 -1.02 -9.71
N ILE A 279 2.80 -0.82 -10.36
CA ILE A 279 1.78 0.16 -9.94
C ILE A 279 1.26 -0.18 -8.55
N THR A 280 1.04 -1.47 -8.28
CA THR A 280 0.62 -1.93 -6.97
C THR A 280 1.68 -1.62 -5.92
N ALA A 281 2.97 -1.93 -6.10
CA ALA A 281 4.01 -1.56 -5.14
C ALA A 281 4.09 -0.03 -4.94
N PHE A 282 3.95 0.74 -6.03
CA PHE A 282 4.03 2.21 -5.98
C PHE A 282 2.93 2.87 -5.15
N HIS A 283 1.75 2.22 -5.04
CA HIS A 283 0.64 2.73 -4.22
C HIS A 283 1.07 2.98 -2.76
N GLY A 284 1.98 2.16 -2.25
CA GLY A 284 2.49 2.17 -0.89
C GLY A 284 3.39 3.34 -0.57
N LEU A 285 4.37 3.56 -1.45
CA LEU A 285 5.23 4.74 -1.43
C LEU A 285 4.37 6.01 -1.48
N LEU A 286 3.40 6.06 -2.39
CA LEU A 286 2.51 7.21 -2.48
C LEU A 286 1.64 7.37 -1.22
N SER A 287 1.10 6.29 -0.67
CA SER A 287 0.29 6.32 0.56
C SER A 287 1.03 6.97 1.72
N THR A 288 2.28 6.58 1.94
CA THR A 288 3.08 7.15 3.03
C THR A 288 3.48 8.61 2.72
N ALA A 289 3.77 8.96 1.47
CA ALA A 289 4.06 10.34 1.07
C ALA A 289 2.84 11.25 1.26
N ILE A 290 1.65 10.77 0.88
CA ILE A 290 0.37 11.46 1.10
C ILE A 290 0.14 11.66 2.59
N MET A 291 0.32 10.62 3.42
CA MET A 291 0.19 10.77 4.87
C MET A 291 1.07 11.90 5.43
N ILE A 292 2.35 11.92 5.06
CA ILE A 292 3.28 12.97 5.50
C ILE A 292 2.80 14.34 5.00
N THR A 293 2.38 14.44 3.75
CA THR A 293 1.97 15.69 3.11
C THR A 293 0.58 16.19 3.49
N VAL A 294 -0.35 15.37 3.98
CA VAL A 294 -1.70 15.85 4.36
C VAL A 294 -1.79 16.23 5.84
N HIS A 295 -0.95 15.65 6.70
CA HIS A 295 -0.93 15.95 8.12
C HIS A 295 0.10 17.04 8.46
N LYS A 296 -0.39 18.21 8.86
CA LYS A 296 0.44 19.39 9.19
C LYS A 296 1.61 19.06 10.15
N PRO A 297 1.42 18.35 11.27
CA PRO A 297 2.52 18.05 12.19
C PRO A 297 3.66 17.26 11.55
N TYR A 298 3.36 16.42 10.56
CA TYR A 298 4.37 15.61 9.87
C TYR A 298 5.09 16.44 8.81
N ARG A 299 4.35 17.22 8.01
CA ARG A 299 4.95 18.19 7.07
C ARG A 299 5.90 19.16 7.76
N ASP A 300 5.46 19.75 8.87
CA ASP A 300 6.24 20.73 9.61
C ASP A 300 7.54 20.09 10.13
N PHE A 301 7.46 18.84 10.62
CA PHE A 301 8.65 18.09 11.03
C PHE A 301 9.61 17.84 9.87
N ILE A 302 9.13 17.38 8.71
CA ILE A 302 9.97 17.16 7.52
C ILE A 302 10.61 18.46 7.05
N TYR A 303 9.84 19.56 7.01
CA TYR A 303 10.34 20.87 6.67
C TYR A 303 11.48 21.31 7.59
N ILE A 304 11.31 21.17 8.90
CA ILE A 304 12.33 21.55 9.89
C ILE A 304 13.60 20.70 9.74
N VAL A 305 13.46 19.38 9.63
CA VAL A 305 14.61 18.46 9.60
C VAL A 305 15.38 18.56 8.29
N PHE A 306 14.69 18.54 7.15
CA PHE A 306 15.33 18.43 5.86
C PHE A 306 15.54 19.77 5.17
N PHE A 307 14.61 20.72 5.28
CA PHE A 307 14.74 21.97 4.51
C PHE A 307 15.34 23.10 5.35
N GLN A 308 14.88 23.29 6.57
CA GLN A 308 15.35 24.38 7.41
C GLN A 308 16.77 24.14 7.96
N LYS A 309 17.10 22.89 8.35
CA LYS A 309 18.43 22.55 8.84
C LYS A 309 19.47 22.59 7.72
N ILE A 310 19.14 22.11 6.51
CA ILE A 310 20.01 22.22 5.33
C ILE A 310 20.20 23.68 4.94
N HIS A 311 19.13 24.48 4.90
CA HIS A 311 19.25 25.91 4.60
C HIS A 311 20.17 26.65 5.58
N ARG A 312 20.08 26.36 6.89
CA ARG A 312 21.01 26.93 7.88
C ARG A 312 22.46 26.45 7.71
N LEU A 313 22.68 25.19 7.33
CA LEU A 313 24.01 24.64 7.07
C LEU A 313 24.66 25.27 5.83
N LEU A 314 23.87 25.46 4.75
CA LEU A 314 24.33 26.11 3.53
C LEU A 314 24.73 27.57 3.80
N LEU A 315 23.86 28.34 4.47
CA LEU A 315 24.16 29.74 4.84
C LEU A 315 25.41 29.87 5.73
N HIS A 316 25.62 28.93 6.67
CA HIS A 316 26.81 28.96 7.52
C HIS A 316 28.09 28.59 6.77
N THR A 317 27.99 27.76 5.74
CA THR A 317 29.11 27.40 4.87
C THR A 317 29.49 28.57 3.97
N GLU A 318 28.50 29.24 3.37
CA GLU A 318 28.71 30.47 2.59
C GLU A 318 29.33 31.59 3.44
N SER A 319 28.85 31.79 4.67
CA SER A 319 29.42 32.82 5.56
C SER A 319 30.87 32.52 5.96
N LYS A 320 31.22 31.25 6.18
CA LYS A 320 32.61 30.82 6.43
C LYS A 320 33.49 31.04 5.21
N ILE A 321 33.03 30.65 4.02
CA ILE A 321 33.78 30.83 2.76
C ILE A 321 34.03 32.32 2.50
N ALA A 322 33.00 33.15 2.60
CA ALA A 322 33.10 34.60 2.43
C ALA A 322 34.08 35.22 3.44
N TYR A 323 34.04 34.79 4.70
CA TYR A 323 35.00 35.22 5.71
C TYR A 323 36.44 34.84 5.36
N SER A 324 36.69 33.58 4.98
CA SER A 324 38.03 33.13 4.57
C SER A 324 38.55 33.85 3.32
N MET A 325 37.70 34.11 2.31
CA MET A 325 38.09 34.88 1.12
C MET A 325 38.45 36.33 1.46
N SER A 326 37.71 36.96 2.39
CA SER A 326 38.01 38.32 2.85
C SER A 326 39.32 38.42 3.65
N MET A 327 39.69 37.36 4.37
CA MET A 327 40.98 37.26 5.06
C MET A 327 42.12 37.12 4.06
N ILE A 328 41.96 36.27 3.05
CA ILE A 328 42.97 36.06 1.99
C ILE A 328 43.19 37.35 1.18
N SER A 329 42.12 38.07 0.81
CA SER A 329 42.23 39.32 0.06
C SER A 329 42.90 40.44 0.85
N ARG A 330 42.72 40.48 2.18
CA ARG A 330 43.38 41.44 3.08
C ARG A 330 44.86 41.13 3.26
N THR A 331 45.24 39.86 3.24
CA THR A 331 46.66 39.48 3.29
C THR A 331 47.39 39.71 1.98
N SER A 332 46.71 39.70 0.83
CA SER A 332 47.31 39.96 -0.49
C SER A 332 47.42 41.44 -0.87
N SER A 333 46.68 42.34 -0.22
CA SER A 333 46.72 43.78 -0.47
C SER A 333 47.62 44.57 0.51
N GLY A 334 48.26 43.88 1.46
CA GLY A 334 49.22 44.45 2.41
C GLY A 334 50.69 44.12 2.11
N LEU A 335 50.96 43.52 0.96
CA LEU A 335 52.28 43.37 0.32
C LEU A 335 52.31 44.28 -0.91
#